data_AF-A0A7C7RLK5-F1
#
_entry.id   AF-A0A7C7RLK5-F1
#
_cell.length_a   1.000
_cell.length_b   1.000
_cell.length_c   1.000
_cell.angle_alpha   90.00
_cell.angle_beta   90.00
_cell.angle_gamma   90.00
#
_symmetry.space_group_name_H-M   'P 1'
#
loop_
_entity.id
_entity.type
_entity.pdbx_description
1 polymer ?
#
loop_
_entity_poly.entity_id
_entity_poly.type
_entity_poly.pdbx_seq_one_letter_code
_entity_poly.pdbx_strand_id
1 'polypeptide(L)'
;MGRRYRLLFITSLPIQRFYKKIKNFYLIEGYRLVEDKQPSYLMFEAGSKFYTYVMGTMRWEKALRKVMVELVPTEKGSNAQITYDVSWLTSIPSIVKASRLEIARLKKEIKPMDIRISFK
;
A
#
# COMPACT_ATOMS: atom_id res chain seq x y z
N MET A 1 -11.64 -9.90 9.57
CA MET A 1 -10.90 -8.61 9.59
C MET A 1 -9.42 -8.92 9.72
N GLY A 2 -8.58 -8.30 8.89
CA GLY A 2 -7.14 -8.56 8.84
C GLY A 2 -6.33 -7.67 9.78
N ARG A 3 -5.01 -7.86 9.78
CA ARG A 3 -4.07 -6.95 10.45
C ARG A 3 -3.78 -5.78 9.52
N ARG A 4 -3.84 -4.56 10.06
CA ARG A 4 -3.73 -3.33 9.28
C ARG A 4 -2.43 -2.60 9.55
N TYR A 5 -1.87 -2.00 8.52
CA TYR A 5 -0.70 -1.15 8.62
C TYR A 5 -0.91 0.12 7.79
N ARG A 6 -0.81 1.28 8.44
CA ARG A 6 -1.08 2.58 7.82
C ARG A 6 0.17 3.44 7.70
N LEU A 7 0.32 4.04 6.53
CA LEU A 7 1.39 4.95 6.19
C LEU A 7 0.80 6.23 5.63
N LEU A 8 1.33 7.36 6.06
CA LEU A 8 1.02 8.66 5.46
C LEU A 8 2.26 9.15 4.72
N PHE A 9 2.13 9.31 3.41
CA PHE A 9 3.14 9.90 2.54
C PHE A 9 2.79 11.37 2.30
N ILE A 10 3.70 12.26 2.65
CA ILE A 10 3.54 13.71 2.43
C ILE A 10 4.37 14.09 1.21
N THR A 11 3.74 14.69 0.20
CA THR A 11 4.41 15.06 -1.04
C THR A 11 4.04 16.47 -1.48
N SER A 12 4.96 17.13 -2.18
CA SER A 12 4.67 18.39 -2.88
C SER A 12 4.11 18.18 -4.29
N LEU A 13 3.85 16.93 -4.68
CA LEU A 13 3.38 16.62 -6.02
C LEU A 13 1.91 17.02 -6.18
N PRO A 14 1.48 17.48 -7.36
CA PRO A 14 0.08 17.63 -7.69
C PRO A 14 -0.65 16.28 -7.61
N ILE A 15 -1.88 16.28 -7.10
CA ILE A 15 -2.66 15.05 -6.85
C ILE A 15 -2.75 14.13 -8.08
N GLN A 16 -2.92 14.67 -9.29
CA GLN A 16 -3.00 13.89 -10.53
C GLN A 16 -1.68 13.17 -10.85
N ARG A 17 -0.54 13.85 -10.67
CA ARG A 17 0.79 13.25 -10.89
C ARG A 17 1.07 12.20 -9.82
N PHE A 18 0.68 12.48 -8.58
CA PHE A 18 0.88 11.56 -7.48
C PHE A 18 0.04 10.29 -7.65
N TYR A 19 -1.25 10.45 -7.99
CA TYR A 19 -2.16 9.37 -8.36
C TYR A 19 -1.56 8.45 -9.43
N LYS A 20 -1.07 9.03 -10.54
CA LYS A 20 -0.48 8.25 -11.64
C LYS A 20 0.74 7.46 -11.18
N LYS A 21 1.63 8.07 -10.39
CA LYS A 21 2.81 7.40 -9.84
C LYS A 21 2.46 6.22 -8.96
N ILE A 22 1.53 6.41 -8.01
CA ILE A 22 1.11 5.33 -7.12
C ILE A 22 0.46 4.18 -7.90
N LYS A 23 -0.44 4.52 -8.83
CA LYS A 23 -1.11 3.52 -9.66
C LYS A 23 -0.11 2.69 -10.45
N ASN A 24 0.82 3.33 -11.13
CA ASN A 24 1.84 2.66 -11.92
C ASN A 24 2.74 1.77 -11.05
N PHE A 25 3.15 2.25 -9.87
CA PHE A 25 3.97 1.47 -8.95
C PHE A 25 3.32 0.13 -8.57
N TYR A 26 2.07 0.16 -8.11
CA TYR A 26 1.40 -1.07 -7.66
C TYR A 26 1.12 -2.03 -8.82
N LEU A 27 0.79 -1.51 -10.01
CA LEU A 27 0.62 -2.35 -11.21
C LEU A 27 1.92 -3.05 -11.60
N ILE A 28 3.07 -2.35 -11.54
CA ILE A 28 4.39 -2.93 -11.85
C ILE A 28 4.78 -3.99 -10.81
N GLU A 29 4.46 -3.78 -9.53
CA GLU A 29 4.69 -4.76 -8.45
C GLU A 29 3.73 -5.96 -8.51
N GLY A 30 2.89 -6.06 -9.55
CA GLY A 30 2.02 -7.21 -9.80
C GLY A 30 0.70 -7.19 -9.01
N TYR A 31 0.31 -6.04 -8.46
CA TYR A 31 -1.00 -5.90 -7.83
C TYR A 31 -2.11 -5.77 -8.88
N ARG A 32 -3.27 -6.34 -8.57
CA ARG A 32 -4.48 -6.15 -9.34
C ARG A 32 -5.25 -4.95 -8.82
N LEU A 33 -5.62 -4.03 -9.71
CA LEU A 33 -6.54 -2.92 -9.41
C LEU A 33 -7.96 -3.49 -9.20
N VAL A 34 -8.56 -3.17 -8.05
CA VAL A 34 -9.91 -3.61 -7.68
C VAL A 34 -10.91 -2.46 -7.76
N GLU A 35 -10.51 -1.26 -7.33
CA GLU A 35 -11.36 -0.08 -7.34
C GLU A 35 -10.53 1.16 -7.72
N ASP A 36 -11.13 2.01 -8.55
CA ASP A 36 -10.49 3.22 -9.07
C ASP A 36 -11.49 4.37 -9.04
N LYS A 37 -11.28 5.32 -8.13
CA LYS A 37 -12.06 6.56 -8.02
C LYS A 37 -11.11 7.73 -8.16
N GLN A 38 -10.90 8.16 -9.40
CA GLN A 38 -9.94 9.21 -9.71
C GLN A 38 -10.38 10.58 -9.16
N PRO A 39 -9.44 11.42 -8.70
CA PRO A 39 -8.03 11.16 -8.38
C PRO A 39 -7.80 10.82 -6.89
N SER A 40 -8.86 10.55 -6.12
CA SER A 40 -8.84 10.53 -4.66
C SER A 40 -8.64 9.14 -4.05
N TYR A 41 -8.94 8.06 -4.78
CA TYR A 41 -8.90 6.72 -4.19
C TYR A 41 -8.52 5.62 -5.18
N LEU A 42 -7.70 4.69 -4.69
CA LEU A 42 -7.31 3.46 -5.37
C LEU A 42 -7.37 2.30 -4.39
N MET A 43 -7.88 1.15 -4.83
CA MET A 43 -7.78 -0.11 -4.10
C MET A 43 -7.13 -1.18 -4.96
N PHE A 44 -6.12 -1.83 -4.40
CA PHE A 44 -5.37 -2.91 -5.02
C PHE A 44 -5.46 -4.19 -4.20
N GLU A 45 -5.28 -5.34 -4.85
CA GLU A 45 -5.18 -6.65 -4.22
C GLU A 45 -3.98 -7.42 -4.78
N ALA A 46 -3.23 -8.10 -3.91
CA ALA A 46 -2.13 -8.99 -4.27
C ALA A 46 -2.07 -10.22 -3.38
N GLY A 47 -1.23 -11.18 -3.79
CA GLY A 47 -1.03 -12.44 -3.09
C GLY A 47 -2.04 -13.51 -3.51
N SER A 48 -2.08 -14.61 -2.75
CA SER A 48 -2.89 -15.78 -3.09
C SER A 48 -3.71 -16.25 -1.90
N LYS A 49 -5.00 -16.48 -2.15
CA LYS A 49 -5.93 -17.08 -1.20
C LYS A 49 -5.43 -18.46 -0.75
N PHE A 50 -4.96 -19.29 -1.68
CA PHE A 50 -4.46 -20.63 -1.38
C PHE A 50 -3.25 -20.59 -0.44
N TYR A 51 -2.23 -19.80 -0.78
CA TYR A 51 -1.03 -19.69 0.07
C TYR A 51 -1.32 -19.08 1.45
N THR A 52 -2.34 -18.22 1.53
CA THR A 52 -2.69 -17.54 2.78
C THR A 52 -3.57 -18.39 3.68
N TYR A 53 -4.59 -19.04 3.12
CA TYR A 53 -5.61 -19.74 3.90
C TYR A 53 -5.33 -21.23 4.07
N VAL A 54 -4.65 -21.86 3.11
CA VAL A 54 -4.36 -23.31 3.15
C VAL A 54 -2.95 -23.55 3.70
N MET A 55 -1.97 -22.75 3.28
CA MET A 55 -0.56 -22.95 3.63
C MET A 55 -0.07 -22.07 4.79
N GLY A 56 -0.87 -21.09 5.25
CA GLY A 56 -0.47 -20.18 6.33
C GLY A 56 0.85 -19.45 6.07
N THR A 57 1.07 -18.93 4.85
CA THR A 57 2.38 -18.39 4.41
C THR A 57 2.95 -17.29 5.33
N MET A 58 4.28 -17.32 5.48
CA MET A 58 5.09 -16.23 6.07
C MET A 58 5.67 -15.27 5.01
N ARG A 59 5.54 -15.60 3.72
CA ARG A 59 6.13 -14.81 2.63
C ARG A 59 5.19 -13.66 2.24
N TRP A 60 5.67 -12.42 2.41
CA TRP A 60 4.92 -11.18 2.08
C TRP A 60 4.33 -11.22 0.68
N GLU A 61 5.14 -11.60 -0.32
CA GLU A 61 4.75 -11.63 -1.73
C GLU A 61 3.55 -12.54 -1.99
N LYS A 62 3.43 -13.65 -1.26
CA LYS A 62 2.35 -14.63 -1.39
C LYS A 62 1.14 -14.34 -0.50
N ALA A 63 1.32 -13.52 0.53
CA ALA A 63 0.27 -13.19 1.48
C ALA A 63 -0.81 -12.33 0.81
N LEU A 64 -2.06 -12.78 0.94
CA LEU A 64 -3.23 -12.08 0.47
C LEU A 64 -3.35 -10.76 1.24
N ARG A 65 -3.30 -9.67 0.49
CA ARG A 65 -3.33 -8.32 1.03
C ARG A 65 -4.06 -7.37 0.10
N LYS A 66 -4.76 -6.43 0.73
CA LYS A 66 -5.38 -5.29 0.05
C LYS A 66 -4.62 -4.02 0.40
N VAL A 67 -4.47 -3.15 -0.58
CA VAL A 67 -3.84 -1.85 -0.40
C VAL A 67 -4.84 -0.80 -0.80
N MET A 68 -5.23 0.02 0.16
CA MET A 68 -6.11 1.16 -0.05
C MET A 68 -5.25 2.41 -0.03
N VAL A 69 -5.37 3.23 -1.05
CA VAL A 69 -4.65 4.50 -1.18
C VAL A 69 -5.69 5.60 -1.27
N GLU A 70 -5.67 6.49 -0.28
CA GLU A 70 -6.49 7.70 -0.24
C GLU A 70 -5.58 8.90 -0.46
N LEU A 71 -5.89 9.69 -1.48
CA LEU A 71 -5.16 10.87 -1.88
C LEU A 71 -5.94 12.12 -1.48
N VAL A 72 -5.29 12.99 -0.71
CA VAL A 72 -5.88 14.24 -0.22
C VAL A 72 -5.04 15.41 -0.72
N PRO A 73 -5.62 16.37 -1.45
CA PRO A 73 -4.89 17.56 -1.86
C PRO A 73 -4.59 18.45 -0.64
N THR A 74 -3.44 19.11 -0.64
CA THR A 74 -3.02 20.04 0.41
C THR A 74 -2.46 21.32 -0.22
N GLU A 75 -2.36 22.40 0.54
CA GLU A 75 -1.82 23.68 0.04
C GLU A 75 -0.42 23.55 -0.56
N LYS A 76 0.40 22.63 -0.02
CA LYS A 76 1.77 22.40 -0.46
C LYS A 76 1.91 21.28 -1.50
N GLY A 77 0.81 20.62 -1.90
CA GLY A 77 0.82 19.49 -2.83
C GLY A 77 -0.27 18.47 -2.56
N SER A 78 0.11 17.24 -2.22
CA SER A 78 -0.84 16.18 -1.90
C SER A 78 -0.25 15.13 -0.97
N ASN A 79 -1.12 14.58 -0.11
CA ASN A 79 -0.80 13.52 0.81
C ASN A 79 -1.46 12.22 0.34
N ALA A 80 -0.80 11.08 0.57
CA ALA A 80 -1.38 9.76 0.35
C ALA A 80 -1.40 8.99 1.67
N GLN A 81 -2.58 8.60 2.10
CA GLN A 81 -2.76 7.62 3.15
C GLN A 81 -2.83 6.23 2.50
N ILE A 82 -1.85 5.40 2.80
CA ILE A 82 -1.74 4.04 2.28
C ILE A 82 -2.02 3.08 3.44
N THR A 83 -3.05 2.27 3.28
CA THR A 83 -3.45 1.25 4.23
C THR A 83 -3.27 -0.13 3.63
N TYR A 84 -2.36 -0.91 4.21
CA TYR A 84 -2.23 -2.34 3.96
C TYR A 84 -3.17 -3.10 4.89
N ASP A 85 -4.10 -3.88 4.34
CA ASP A 85 -4.94 -4.82 5.08
C ASP A 85 -4.52 -6.24 4.69
N VAL A 86 -3.92 -6.98 5.63
CA VAL A 86 -3.33 -8.30 5.41
C VAL A 86 -4.16 -9.32 6.17
N SER A 87 -4.48 -10.44 5.53
CA SER A 87 -5.27 -11.50 6.18
C SER A 87 -4.64 -11.94 7.52
N TRP A 88 -5.47 -12.07 8.56
CA TRP A 88 -5.05 -12.50 9.90
C TRP A 88 -4.48 -13.93 9.92
N LEU A 89 -4.88 -14.75 8.93
CA LEU A 89 -4.47 -16.14 8.72
C LEU A 89 -3.06 -16.28 8.14
N THR A 90 -2.37 -15.18 7.86
CA THR A 90 -0.93 -15.22 7.54
C THR A 90 -0.11 -15.51 8.79
N SER A 91 0.95 -16.31 8.66
CA SER A 91 1.90 -16.57 9.74
C SER A 91 2.96 -15.46 9.86
N ILE A 92 2.75 -14.31 9.23
CA ILE A 92 3.69 -13.18 9.24
C ILE A 92 3.72 -12.59 10.66
N PRO A 93 4.86 -12.56 11.37
CA PRO A 93 4.89 -12.06 12.74
C PRO A 93 4.79 -10.53 12.82
N SER A 94 5.34 -9.81 11.84
CA SER A 94 5.31 -8.35 11.79
C SER A 94 5.12 -7.85 10.36
N ILE A 95 3.97 -7.21 10.11
CA ILE A 95 3.65 -6.60 8.80
C ILE A 95 4.62 -5.47 8.47
N VAL A 96 5.04 -4.71 9.49
CA VAL A 96 6.02 -3.63 9.32
C VAL A 96 7.33 -4.17 8.76
N LYS A 97 7.85 -5.25 9.35
CA LYS A 97 9.10 -5.88 8.86
C LYS A 97 8.90 -6.50 7.48
N ALA A 98 7.78 -7.20 7.26
CA ALA A 98 7.48 -7.89 6.02
C ALA A 98 7.30 -6.94 4.81
N SER A 99 6.65 -5.79 5.02
CA SER A 99 6.40 -4.78 3.98
C SER A 99 7.58 -3.82 3.75
N ARG A 100 8.65 -3.90 4.55
CA ARG A 100 9.76 -2.93 4.54
C ARG A 100 10.39 -2.73 3.17
N LEU A 101 10.60 -3.81 2.41
CA LEU A 101 11.22 -3.73 1.08
C LEU A 101 10.31 -3.06 0.06
N GLU A 102 9.03 -3.42 0.05
CA GLU A 102 8.01 -2.81 -0.82
C GLU A 102 7.89 -1.31 -0.54
N ILE A 103 7.84 -0.93 0.74
CA ILE A 103 7.81 0.46 1.16
C ILE A 103 9.10 1.17 0.73
N ALA A 104 10.26 0.56 0.89
CA ALA A 104 11.52 1.16 0.44
C ALA A 104 11.54 1.42 -1.08
N ARG A 105 10.98 0.52 -1.89
CA ARG A 105 10.80 0.73 -3.34
C ARG A 105 9.82 1.86 -3.62
N LEU A 106 8.68 1.88 -2.94
CA LEU A 106 7.68 2.94 -3.04
C LEU A 106 8.25 4.32 -2.67
N LYS A 107 9.07 4.39 -1.62
CA LYS A 107 9.80 5.62 -1.22
C LYS A 107 10.72 6.12 -2.32
N LYS A 108 11.47 5.23 -2.96
CA LYS A 108 12.39 5.59 -4.06
C LYS A 108 11.64 6.15 -5.27
N GLU A 109 10.48 5.59 -5.58
CA GLU A 109 9.67 5.99 -6.73
C GLU A 109 8.96 7.34 -6.53
N ILE A 110 8.37 7.54 -5.34
CA ILE A 110 7.61 8.75 -5.02
C ILE A 110 8.53 9.90 -4.62
N LYS A 111 9.65 9.62 -3.93
CA LYS A 111 10.51 10.61 -3.27
C LYS A 111 9.71 11.57 -2.36
N PRO A 112 8.99 11.03 -1.35
CA PRO A 112 8.17 11.86 -0.47
C PRO A 112 9.03 12.77 0.41
N MET A 113 8.46 13.89 0.83
CA MET A 113 9.11 14.81 1.76
C MET A 113 9.19 14.23 3.18
N ASP A 114 8.10 13.61 3.61
CA ASP A 114 8.00 12.98 4.94
C ASP A 114 7.10 11.74 4.86
N ILE A 115 7.34 10.78 5.76
CA ILE A 115 6.55 9.55 5.88
C ILE A 115 6.27 9.29 7.34
N ARG A 116 4.99 9.35 7.69
CA ARG A 116 4.53 9.08 9.05
C ARG A 116 3.91 7.69 9.12
N ILE A 117 4.38 6.90 10.07
CA ILE A 117 3.83 5.58 10.36
C ILE A 117 2.77 5.76 11.44
N SER A 118 1.52 5.40 11.16
CA SER A 118 0.44 5.46 12.15
C SER A 118 0.12 4.04 12.62
N PHE A 119 0.29 3.82 13.92
CA PHE A 119 -0.20 2.64 14.62
C PHE A 119 -1.52 3.03 15.25
N LYS A 120 -2.62 2.45 14.78
CA LYS A 120 -3.90 2.50 15.47
C LYS A 120 -4.45 1.10 15.56
#